data_AF-A0A0D6PMN4-F1
#
_entry.id   AF-A0A0D6PMN4-F1
#
_cell.length_a   1.000
_cell.length_b   1.000
_cell.length_c   1.000
_cell.angle_alpha   90.00
_cell.angle_beta   90.00
_cell.angle_gamma   90.00
#
_symmetry.space_group_name_H-M   'P 1'
#
loop_
_entity.id
_entity.type
_entity.pdbx_description
1 polymer ?
#
loop_
_entity_poly.entity_id
_entity_poly.type
_entity_poly.pdbx_seq_one_letter_code
_entity_poly.pdbx_strand_id
1 'polypeptide(L)'
;MLALRARIVLAAAEGLTNKEIAMHLNVCAYTAGVCRNRFARDGLDGLYDEPLPGAPRQIGDDEIAPTIRKTLETWPQVAKHWSLRTMAKARGSFTIRFPQPGR
;
A
#
# COMPACT_ATOMS: atom_id res chain seq x y z
N MET A 1 0.73 12.01 -2.12
CA MET A 1 1.75 12.11 -3.20
C MET A 1 1.48 13.21 -4.22
N LEU A 2 0.30 13.87 -4.24
CA LEU A 2 -0.08 14.84 -5.27
C LEU A 2 0.92 16.00 -5.47
N ALA A 3 1.29 16.69 -4.39
CA ALA A 3 2.21 17.84 -4.46
C ALA A 3 3.59 17.48 -5.04
N LEU A 4 4.12 16.30 -4.70
CA LEU A 4 5.40 15.83 -5.24
C LEU A 4 5.31 15.56 -6.75
N ARG A 5 4.22 14.92 -7.21
CA ARG A 5 3.98 14.66 -8.63
C ARG A 5 3.80 15.95 -9.42
N ALA A 6 3.06 16.92 -8.87
CA ALA A 6 2.92 18.24 -9.48
C ALA A 6 4.28 18.93 -9.63
N ARG A 7 5.15 18.88 -8.62
CA ARG A 7 6.52 19.43 -8.70
C ARG A 7 7.37 18.73 -9.76
N ILE A 8 7.25 17.40 -9.89
CA ILE A 8 7.92 16.63 -10.96
C ILE A 8 7.47 17.11 -12.34
N VAL A 9 6.16 17.31 -12.55
CA VAL A 9 5.61 17.75 -13.84
C VAL A 9 5.99 19.19 -14.16
N LEU A 10 6.00 20.09 -13.17
CA LEU A 10 6.44 21.47 -13.36
C LEU A 10 7.92 21.54 -13.73
N ALA A 11 8.79 20.84 -13.01
CA ALA A 11 10.21 20.76 -13.34
C ALA A 11 10.45 20.13 -14.73
N ALA A 12 9.62 19.16 -15.11
CA ALA A 12 9.63 18.60 -16.46
C ALA A 12 9.26 19.61 -17.54
N ALA A 13 8.27 20.47 -17.27
CA ALA A 13 7.85 21.55 -18.17
C ALA A 13 8.92 22.65 -18.31
N GLU A 14 9.76 22.84 -17.29
CA GLU A 14 10.96 23.68 -17.32
C GLU A 14 12.12 23.05 -18.12
N GLY A 15 11.93 21.84 -18.66
CA GLY A 15 12.92 21.17 -19.51
C GLY A 15 13.90 20.25 -18.78
N LEU A 16 13.77 20.08 -17.46
CA LEU A 16 14.66 19.22 -16.70
C LEU A 16 14.47 17.74 -17.08
N THR A 17 15.58 17.01 -17.11
CA THR A 17 15.62 15.57 -17.29
C THR A 17 15.18 14.83 -16.01
N ASN A 18 14.79 13.56 -16.14
CA ASN A 18 14.40 12.75 -14.96
C ASN A 18 15.51 12.63 -13.92
N LYS A 19 16.78 12.69 -14.32
CA LYS A 19 17.93 12.66 -13.40
C LYS A 19 18.05 13.97 -12.62
N GLU A 20 17.90 15.11 -13.29
CA GLU A 20 17.92 16.42 -12.64
C GLU A 20 16.75 16.56 -11.67
N ILE A 21 15.54 16.22 -12.10
CA ILE A 21 14.35 16.24 -11.25
C ILE A 21 14.53 15.34 -10.01
N ALA A 22 15.10 14.15 -10.20
CA ALA A 22 15.40 13.22 -9.12
C ALA A 22 16.34 13.83 -8.06
N MET A 23 17.40 14.52 -8.50
CA MET A 23 18.32 15.21 -7.60
C MET A 23 17.64 16.38 -6.88
N HIS A 24 16.87 17.21 -7.59
CA HIS A 24 16.22 18.40 -7.01
C HIS A 24 15.10 18.07 -6.03
N LEU A 25 14.33 17.00 -6.28
CA LEU A 25 13.17 16.62 -5.47
C LEU A 25 13.43 15.44 -4.54
N ASN A 26 14.66 14.94 -4.50
CA ASN A 26 15.10 13.79 -3.69
C ASN A 26 14.22 12.54 -3.91
N VAL A 27 14.00 12.20 -5.18
CA VAL A 27 13.27 11.00 -5.62
C VAL A 27 14.14 10.17 -6.55
N CYS A 28 13.80 8.90 -6.79
CA CYS A 28 14.49 8.14 -7.83
C CYS A 28 14.01 8.57 -9.23
N ALA A 29 14.91 8.51 -10.22
CA ALA A 29 14.60 8.87 -11.61
C ALA A 29 13.47 8.03 -12.22
N TYR A 30 13.30 6.79 -11.74
CA TYR A 30 12.16 5.93 -12.11
C TYR A 30 10.82 6.55 -11.69
N THR A 31 10.70 7.02 -10.45
CA THR A 31 9.50 7.69 -9.96
C THR A 31 9.18 8.94 -10.77
N ALA A 32 10.20 9.75 -11.10
CA ALA A 32 10.02 10.92 -11.96
C ALA A 32 9.47 10.52 -13.35
N GLY A 33 10.03 9.47 -13.96
CA GLY A 33 9.56 8.95 -15.25
C GLY A 33 8.12 8.43 -15.21
N VAL A 34 7.76 7.64 -14.20
CA VAL A 34 6.38 7.14 -14.03
C VAL A 34 5.39 8.29 -13.89
N CYS A 35 5.72 9.30 -13.08
CA CYS A 35 4.82 10.44 -12.86
C CYS A 35 4.64 11.26 -14.14
N ARG A 36 5.72 11.53 -14.88
CA ARG A 36 5.65 12.23 -16.16
C ARG A 36 4.84 11.45 -17.20
N ASN A 37 5.04 10.14 -17.30
CA ASN A 37 4.31 9.30 -18.25
C ASN A 37 2.81 9.24 -17.92
N ARG A 38 2.46 9.15 -16.62
CA ARG A 38 1.06 9.23 -16.19
C ARG A 38 0.43 10.57 -16.53
N PHE A 39 1.13 11.67 -16.24
CA PHE A 39 0.63 13.00 -16.61
C PHE A 39 0.49 13.18 -18.13
N ALA A 40 1.43 12.67 -18.92
CA ALA A 40 1.35 12.76 -20.38
C ALA A 40 0.17 11.97 -20.97
N ARG A 41 -0.24 10.87 -20.32
CA ARG A 41 -1.35 10.03 -20.74
C ARG A 41 -2.71 10.51 -20.23
N ASP A 42 -2.76 10.85 -18.95
CA ASP A 42 -4.01 11.04 -18.19
C ASP A 42 -4.19 12.50 -17.73
N GLY A 43 -3.26 13.40 -18.06
CA GLY A 43 -3.31 14.80 -17.64
C GLY A 43 -3.30 14.98 -16.12
N LEU A 44 -4.18 15.84 -15.61
CA LEU A 44 -4.33 16.10 -14.18
C LEU A 44 -4.78 14.86 -13.40
N ASP A 45 -5.57 13.97 -14.01
CA ASP A 45 -6.03 12.74 -13.36
C ASP A 45 -4.85 11.82 -13.03
N GLY A 46 -3.82 11.80 -13.90
CA GLY A 46 -2.58 11.06 -13.69
C GLY A 46 -1.74 11.53 -12.49
N LEU A 47 -2.06 12.69 -11.90
CA LEU A 47 -1.40 13.18 -10.69
C LEU A 47 -1.99 12.57 -9.41
N TYR A 48 -3.25 12.11 -9.46
CA TYR A 48 -3.88 11.47 -8.32
C TYR A 48 -3.36 10.04 -8.11
N ASP A 49 -3.38 9.57 -6.87
CA ASP A 49 -3.17 8.17 -6.59
C ASP A 49 -4.46 7.42 -6.97
N GLU A 50 -4.35 6.45 -7.87
CA GLU A 50 -5.38 5.41 -7.94
C GLU A 50 -5.40 4.75 -6.56
N PRO A 51 -6.57 4.64 -5.91
CA PRO A 51 -6.68 3.89 -4.67
C PRO A 51 -6.17 2.48 -4.97
N LEU A 52 -5.07 2.08 -4.32
CA LEU A 52 -4.66 0.69 -4.35
C LEU A 52 -5.87 -0.10 -3.88
N PRO A 53 -6.39 -1.05 -4.68
CA PRO A 53 -7.37 -1.98 -4.17
C PRO A 53 -6.74 -2.61 -2.93
N GLY A 54 -7.22 -2.23 -1.76
CA GLY A 54 -6.74 -2.81 -0.51
C GLY A 54 -6.87 -4.32 -0.62
N ALA A 55 -5.92 -5.07 -0.07
CA ALA A 55 -6.03 -6.53 -0.04
C ALA A 55 -7.45 -6.89 0.43
N PRO A 56 -8.16 -7.79 -0.28
CA PRO A 56 -9.54 -8.12 0.05
C PRO A 56 -9.62 -8.45 1.53
N ARG A 57 -10.53 -7.78 2.26
CA ARG A 57 -10.71 -7.97 3.70
C ARG A 57 -10.90 -9.46 3.96
N GLN A 58 -9.94 -10.07 4.66
CA GLN A 58 -9.95 -11.51 4.95
C GLN A 58 -10.75 -11.87 6.20
N ILE A 59 -11.22 -10.88 6.95
CA ILE A 59 -12.06 -11.06 8.13
C ILE A 59 -13.40 -10.39 7.82
N GLY A 60 -14.47 -11.19 7.71
CA GLY A 60 -15.83 -10.69 7.55
C GLY A 60 -16.33 -10.03 8.84
N ASP A 61 -17.30 -9.13 8.75
CA ASP A 61 -17.77 -8.34 9.90
C ASP A 61 -18.34 -9.23 11.04
N ASP A 62 -18.98 -10.36 10.69
CA ASP A 62 -19.48 -11.38 11.64
C ASP A 62 -18.38 -12.06 12.46
N GLU A 63 -17.16 -11.99 11.94
CA GLU A 63 -15.99 -12.72 12.41
C GLU A 63 -15.06 -11.81 13.25
N ILE A 64 -15.31 -10.50 13.25
CA ILE A 64 -14.56 -9.49 14.01
C ILE A 64 -14.91 -9.55 15.50
N ALA A 65 -16.19 -9.45 15.84
CA ALA A 65 -16.68 -9.48 17.22
C ALA A 65 -16.22 -10.73 18.01
N PRO A 66 -16.33 -11.97 17.48
CA PRO A 66 -15.85 -13.15 18.19
C PRO A 66 -14.31 -13.20 18.30
N THR A 67 -13.58 -12.60 17.35
CA THR A 67 -12.11 -12.54 17.40
C THR A 67 -11.66 -11.57 18.50
N ILE A 68 -12.24 -10.37 18.55
CA ILE A 68 -11.97 -9.38 19.60
C ILE A 68 -12.31 -9.97 20.98
N ARG A 69 -13.48 -10.60 21.10
CA ARG A 69 -13.94 -11.23 22.35
C ARG A 69 -12.97 -12.32 22.84
N LYS A 70 -12.58 -13.25 21.96
CA LYS A 70 -11.61 -14.31 22.30
C LYS A 70 -10.24 -13.76 22.71
N THR A 71 -9.79 -12.66 22.11
CA THR A 71 -8.49 -12.07 22.45
C THR A 71 -8.50 -11.25 23.74
N LEU A 72 -9.66 -10.69 24.12
CA LEU A 72 -9.82 -9.92 25.35
C LEU A 72 -10.15 -10.80 26.56
N GLU A 73 -10.86 -11.92 26.37
CA GLU A 73 -11.32 -12.78 27.46
C GLU A 73 -10.38 -13.98 27.74
N THR A 74 -9.43 -14.29 26.85
CA THR A 74 -8.56 -15.47 26.97
C THR A 74 -7.10 -15.09 26.81
N TRP A 75 -6.21 -15.74 27.56
CA TRP A 75 -4.76 -15.64 27.38
C TRP A 75 -4.25 -16.89 26.65
N PRO A 76 -3.27 -16.78 25.73
CA PRO A 76 -2.70 -17.97 25.10
C PRO A 76 -1.97 -18.81 26.16
N GLN A 77 -2.21 -20.13 26.19
CA GLN A 77 -1.71 -21.05 27.24
C GLN A 77 -0.19 -21.01 27.50
N VAL A 78 0.58 -20.49 26.55
CA VAL A 78 2.06 -20.45 26.57
C VAL A 78 2.65 -19.04 26.51
N ALA A 79 1.83 -17.98 26.53
CA ALA A 79 2.35 -16.61 26.47
C ALA A 79 1.49 -15.60 27.26
N LYS A 80 2.16 -14.59 27.83
CA LYS A 80 1.49 -13.49 28.55
C LYS A 80 0.78 -12.51 27.62
N HIS A 81 0.95 -12.59 26.30
CA HIS A 81 0.24 -11.75 25.33
C HIS A 81 -0.08 -12.54 24.05
N TRP A 82 -1.12 -12.14 23.33
CA TRP A 82 -1.40 -12.67 21.99
C TRP A 82 -0.36 -12.19 20.99
N SER A 83 0.27 -13.13 20.29
CA SER A 83 1.06 -12.86 19.09
C SER A 83 0.21 -13.18 17.86
N LEU A 84 0.53 -12.58 16.71
CA LEU A 84 -0.18 -12.86 15.45
C LEU A 84 -0.18 -14.36 15.10
N ARG A 85 0.90 -15.07 15.41
CA ARG A 85 1.04 -16.52 15.17
C ARG A 85 0.21 -17.37 16.12
N THR A 86 0.18 -17.03 17.42
CA THR A 86 -0.64 -17.76 18.40
C THR A 86 -2.13 -17.51 18.19
N MET A 87 -2.50 -16.31 17.75
CA MET A 87 -3.86 -15.96 17.35
C MET A 87 -4.30 -16.73 16.08
N ALA A 88 -3.45 -16.80 15.06
CA ALA A 88 -3.72 -17.59 13.86
C ALA A 88 -3.87 -19.10 14.16
N LYS A 89 -3.07 -19.65 15.08
CA LYS A 89 -3.20 -21.06 15.50
C LYS A 89 -4.51 -21.32 16.26
N ALA A 90 -4.94 -20.38 17.10
CA ALA A 90 -6.18 -20.50 17.87
C ALA A 90 -7.46 -20.38 17.01
N ARG A 91 -7.38 -19.70 15.86
CA ARG A 91 -8.51 -19.48 14.95
C ARG A 91 -8.58 -20.47 13.76
N GLY A 92 -7.50 -21.19 13.48
CA GLY A 92 -7.31 -21.87 12.20
C GLY A 92 -6.53 -20.98 11.24
N SER A 93 -5.57 -21.57 10.52
CA SER A 93 -4.52 -20.90 9.75
C SER A 93 -5.02 -19.79 8.81
N PHE A 94 -4.45 -18.59 8.98
CA PHE A 94 -4.58 -17.48 8.03
C PHE A 94 -3.60 -17.71 6.87
N THR A 95 -4.10 -18.13 5.71
CA THR A 95 -3.28 -18.24 4.49
C THR A 95 -3.36 -16.94 3.71
N ILE A 96 -2.25 -16.20 3.67
CA ILE A 96 -2.08 -15.08 2.74
C ILE A 96 -2.04 -15.67 1.33
N ARG A 97 -3.13 -15.53 0.58
CA ARG A 97 -3.16 -15.85 -0.85
C ARG A 97 -2.56 -14.67 -1.61
N PHE A 98 -1.34 -14.83 -2.11
CA PHE A 98 -0.78 -13.90 -3.09
C PHE A 98 -1.62 -13.98 -4.38
N PRO A 99 -2.09 -12.84 -4.95
CA PRO A 99 -2.71 -12.86 -6.26
C PRO A 99 -1.67 -13.34 -7.28
N GLN A 100 -2.02 -14.36 -8.06
CA GLN A 100 -1.20 -14.85 -9.16
C GLN A 100 -1.14 -13.75 -10.23
N PRO A 101 0.04 -13.41 -10.79
CA PRO A 101 0.10 -12.53 -11.95
C PRO A 101 -0.62 -13.21 -13.12
N GLY A 102 -1.48 -12.45 -13.79
CA GLY A 102 -2.29 -12.92 -14.91
C GLY A 102 -1.44 -13.40 -16.09
N ARG A 103 -1.94 -14.47 -16.72
CA ARG A 103 -1.54 -15.21 -17.93
C ARG A 103 -0.45 -14.62 -18.82
#